data_AF-A0A9R1V7D4-F1
#
_entry.id   AF-A0A9R1V7D4-F1
#
_cell.length_a   1.000
_cell.length_b   1.000
_cell.length_c   1.000
_cell.angle_alpha   90.00
_cell.angle_beta   90.00
_cell.angle_gamma   90.00
#
_symmetry.space_group_name_H-M   'P 1'
#
loop_
_entity.id
_entity.type
_entity.pdbx_description
1 polymer ?
#
loop_
_entity_poly.entity_id
_entity_poly.type
_entity_poly.pdbx_seq_one_letter_code
_entity_poly.pdbx_strand_id
1 'polypeptide(L)'
;MATNRSSIILFVALMVAAIASSVTAKEFIVGDDKGWTLNFDYQAWAYGKKFVVGDKLIFNYAAGKHNVFRVNGTVFQQCMIPPVNEALTSGYDVITLQTTGRKWYICGVGKHCEQGGMKLFITVFPQSTPPPAPWVSPVPSSSKVFVVGDDKGWTLNFDYQAWAKGKQFFVGDKLVFRYAVGKHNVFRVNGTSFQQCTIPAATEALTSGYDVITLETPGRKWYICGVGKHCLMGLKLFINVLPQSTYPPPPYYGARKLAPPKF
;
A
#
# COMPACT_ATOMS: atom_id res chain seq x y z
N MET A 1 -45.95 -8.99 -55.65
CA MET A 1 -44.55 -9.47 -55.68
C MET A 1 -43.68 -8.33 -56.15
N ALA A 2 -42.80 -7.82 -55.30
CA ALA A 2 -41.69 -6.97 -55.71
C ALA A 2 -40.58 -7.19 -54.69
N THR A 3 -39.77 -8.22 -54.95
CA THR A 3 -38.49 -8.45 -54.29
C THR A 3 -37.47 -7.58 -55.02
N ASN A 4 -36.77 -6.68 -54.31
CA ASN A 4 -35.50 -6.18 -54.82
C ASN A 4 -34.42 -6.22 -53.74
N ARG A 5 -33.28 -6.75 -54.16
CA ARG A 5 -32.15 -7.19 -53.35
C ARG A 5 -31.13 -6.05 -53.21
N SER A 6 -30.59 -5.95 -51.99
CA SER A 6 -29.29 -5.43 -51.56
C SER A 6 -28.44 -4.56 -52.49
N SER A 7 -28.03 -3.39 -52.01
CA SER A 7 -26.70 -2.78 -52.21
C SER A 7 -26.49 -1.68 -51.13
N ILE A 8 -25.88 -2.04 -50.00
CA ILE A 8 -24.51 -1.63 -49.61
C ILE A 8 -24.37 -0.11 -49.52
N ILE A 9 -24.69 0.46 -48.36
CA ILE A 9 -24.27 1.82 -47.97
C ILE A 9 -23.51 1.73 -46.64
N LEU A 10 -22.19 1.81 -46.81
CA LEU A 10 -21.20 2.49 -45.99
C LEU A 10 -21.01 2.10 -44.51
N PHE A 11 -19.96 1.30 -44.31
CA PHE A 11 -19.15 1.15 -43.10
C PHE A 11 -18.64 2.51 -42.59
N VAL A 12 -18.90 2.83 -41.31
CA VAL A 12 -17.86 3.30 -40.36
C VAL A 12 -18.29 2.82 -38.97
N ALA A 13 -18.02 1.54 -38.65
CA ALA A 13 -18.08 1.07 -37.28
C ALA A 13 -16.82 1.58 -36.56
N LEU A 14 -17.00 2.52 -35.64
CA LEU A 14 -15.96 3.04 -34.74
C LEU A 14 -15.45 1.89 -33.84
N MET A 15 -14.40 1.20 -34.25
CA MET A 15 -13.70 0.21 -33.41
C MET A 15 -12.88 0.98 -32.36
N VAL A 16 -13.48 1.22 -31.20
CA VAL A 16 -12.76 1.71 -30.02
C VAL A 16 -11.89 0.55 -29.52
N ALA A 17 -10.62 0.53 -29.92
CA ALA A 17 -9.63 -0.39 -29.35
C ALA A 17 -9.46 -0.03 -27.86
N ALA A 18 -10.07 -0.79 -26.97
CA ALA A 18 -9.85 -0.69 -25.54
C ALA A 18 -8.40 -1.15 -25.24
N ILE A 19 -7.50 -0.18 -25.13
CA ILE A 19 -6.11 -0.41 -24.74
C ILE A 19 -6.11 -0.78 -23.26
N ALA A 20 -6.11 -2.08 -22.97
CA ALA A 20 -5.98 -2.58 -21.61
C ALA A 20 -4.61 -2.14 -21.06
N SER A 21 -4.61 -1.19 -20.13
CA SER A 21 -3.40 -0.74 -19.44
C SER A 21 -2.95 -1.86 -18.50
N SER A 22 -2.01 -2.69 -18.93
CA SER A 22 -1.31 -3.62 -18.08
C SER A 22 -0.51 -2.82 -17.04
N VAL A 23 -0.84 -2.97 -15.75
CA VAL A 23 0.02 -2.43 -14.69
C VAL A 23 1.21 -3.37 -14.56
N THR A 24 2.24 -3.06 -15.33
CA THR A 24 3.56 -3.66 -15.20
C THR A 24 4.26 -3.04 -14.00
N ALA A 25 4.98 -3.85 -13.23
CA ALA A 25 5.95 -3.33 -12.26
C ALA A 25 6.89 -2.35 -12.95
N LYS A 26 7.02 -1.13 -12.43
CA LYS A 26 7.88 -0.11 -13.03
C LYS A 26 9.32 -0.34 -12.60
N GLU A 27 10.23 -0.20 -13.54
CA GLU A 27 11.66 -0.19 -13.28
C GLU A 27 12.15 1.25 -13.16
N PHE A 28 12.93 1.53 -12.12
CA PHE A 28 13.57 2.81 -11.87
C PHE A 28 15.07 2.62 -11.85
N ILE A 29 15.75 3.17 -12.84
CA ILE A 29 17.21 3.23 -12.86
C ILE A 29 17.61 4.33 -11.86
N VAL A 30 18.27 3.94 -10.78
CA VAL A 30 18.67 4.87 -9.72
C VAL A 30 19.73 5.82 -10.27
N GLY A 31 19.41 7.12 -10.28
CA GLY A 31 20.25 8.16 -10.88
C GLY A 31 20.03 8.36 -12.38
N ASP A 32 19.03 7.70 -12.99
CA ASP A 32 18.74 7.75 -14.43
C ASP A 32 20.03 7.50 -15.25
N ASP A 33 20.35 8.34 -16.24
CA ASP A 33 21.53 8.17 -17.10
C ASP A 33 22.88 8.31 -16.35
N LYS A 34 22.87 8.87 -15.13
CA LYS A 34 24.08 9.00 -14.30
C LYS A 34 24.40 7.72 -13.52
N GLY A 35 23.40 6.84 -13.34
CA GLY A 35 23.52 5.61 -12.58
C GLY A 35 23.84 5.84 -11.10
N TRP A 36 24.30 4.77 -10.45
CA TRP A 36 24.77 4.79 -9.07
C TRP A 36 26.22 5.28 -9.05
N THR A 37 26.39 6.59 -8.84
CA THR A 37 27.66 7.34 -8.81
C THR A 37 27.77 8.32 -7.62
N LEU A 38 28.96 8.93 -7.46
CA LEU A 38 29.26 9.94 -6.44
C LEU A 38 28.72 11.33 -6.80
N ASN A 39 28.56 12.17 -5.78
CA ASN A 39 28.20 13.60 -5.90
C ASN A 39 26.90 13.85 -6.67
N PHE A 40 25.94 12.94 -6.52
CA PHE A 40 24.64 13.01 -7.15
C PHE A 40 23.54 13.08 -6.09
N ASP A 41 22.56 13.97 -6.28
CA ASP A 41 21.45 14.13 -5.35
C ASP A 41 20.35 13.09 -5.61
N TYR A 42 20.47 11.93 -4.96
CA TYR A 42 19.49 10.86 -5.05
C TYR A 42 18.13 11.21 -4.43
N GLN A 43 18.08 12.16 -3.49
CA GLN A 43 16.82 12.57 -2.88
C GLN A 43 16.04 13.47 -3.83
N ALA A 44 16.71 14.40 -4.51
CA ALA A 44 16.12 15.16 -5.60
C ALA A 44 15.70 14.24 -6.75
N TRP A 45 16.51 13.23 -7.10
CA TRP A 45 16.11 12.20 -8.06
C TRP A 45 14.84 11.46 -7.62
N ALA A 46 14.72 11.08 -6.35
CA ALA A 46 13.53 10.39 -5.84
C ALA A 46 12.29 11.31 -5.73
N TYR A 47 12.49 12.63 -5.71
CA TYR A 47 11.42 13.60 -5.52
C TYR A 47 10.35 13.50 -6.62
N GLY A 48 9.08 13.49 -6.21
CA GLY A 48 7.94 13.35 -7.11
C GLY A 48 7.74 11.95 -7.72
N LYS A 49 8.69 11.01 -7.56
CA LYS A 49 8.54 9.63 -8.01
C LYS A 49 7.66 8.87 -7.02
N LYS A 50 6.67 8.14 -7.56
CA LYS A 50 5.84 7.21 -6.78
C LYS A 50 6.39 5.80 -6.96
N PHE A 51 6.97 5.27 -5.90
CA PHE A 51 7.40 3.86 -5.83
C PHE A 51 6.27 3.04 -5.22
N VAL A 52 5.90 1.93 -5.86
CA VAL A 52 4.92 1.00 -5.33
C VAL A 52 5.51 -0.38 -5.14
N VAL A 53 4.82 -1.22 -4.35
CA VAL A 53 5.16 -2.65 -4.27
C VAL A 53 5.17 -3.26 -5.67
N GLY A 54 6.12 -4.15 -5.94
CA GLY A 54 6.32 -4.78 -7.24
C GLY A 54 7.32 -4.05 -8.12
N ASP A 55 7.45 -2.72 -7.99
CA ASP A 55 8.45 -1.94 -8.73
C ASP A 55 9.88 -2.41 -8.43
N LYS A 56 10.81 -2.07 -9.33
CA LYS A 56 12.22 -2.45 -9.22
C LYS A 56 13.10 -1.20 -9.18
N LEU A 57 14.05 -1.16 -8.25
CA LEU A 57 15.19 -0.26 -8.32
C LEU A 57 16.35 -0.97 -9.01
N ILE A 58 16.94 -0.33 -10.01
CA ILE A 58 18.08 -0.83 -10.76
C ILE A 58 19.26 0.08 -10.44
N PHE A 59 20.29 -0.50 -9.82
CA PHE A 59 21.54 0.18 -9.51
C PHE A 59 22.57 -0.22 -10.55
N ASN A 60 22.85 0.69 -11.48
CA ASN A 60 23.85 0.50 -12.53
C ASN A 60 25.14 1.25 -12.17
N TYR A 61 26.27 0.53 -12.14
CA TYR A 61 27.58 1.06 -11.81
C TYR A 61 28.70 0.13 -12.30
N ALA A 62 29.92 0.65 -12.44
CA ALA A 62 31.07 -0.18 -12.76
C ALA A 62 31.35 -1.18 -11.61
N ALA A 63 31.22 -2.48 -11.88
CA ALA A 63 31.50 -3.53 -10.90
C ALA A 63 32.89 -3.34 -10.25
N GLY A 64 32.97 -3.53 -8.94
CA GLY A 64 34.19 -3.29 -8.16
C GLY A 64 34.49 -1.82 -7.83
N LYS A 65 33.76 -0.84 -8.38
CA LYS A 65 33.87 0.58 -7.97
C LYS A 65 32.88 0.97 -6.89
N HIS A 66 31.67 0.42 -6.97
CA HIS A 66 30.60 0.69 -6.03
C HIS A 66 29.94 -0.62 -5.58
N ASN A 67 29.03 -0.51 -4.63
CA ASN A 67 28.19 -1.59 -4.15
C ASN A 67 26.87 -1.01 -3.61
N VAL A 68 25.92 -1.88 -3.28
CA VAL A 68 24.62 -1.50 -2.74
C VAL A 68 24.31 -2.32 -1.50
N PHE A 69 24.13 -1.63 -0.37
CA PHE A 69 23.56 -2.23 0.84
C PHE A 69 22.09 -1.84 0.99
N ARG A 70 21.29 -2.77 1.51
CA ARG A 70 19.95 -2.47 2.04
C ARG A 70 20.09 -2.25 3.54
N VAL A 71 19.68 -1.08 4.03
CA VAL A 71 19.91 -0.69 5.43
C VAL A 71 18.65 -0.13 6.07
N ASN A 72 18.71 0.10 7.38
CA ASN A 72 17.67 0.84 8.11
C ASN A 72 17.99 2.34 8.17
N GLY A 73 17.05 3.15 8.67
CA GLY A 73 17.20 4.59 8.77
C GLY A 73 18.39 5.05 9.60
N THR A 74 18.69 4.39 10.72
CA THR A 74 19.83 4.76 11.59
C THR A 74 21.16 4.53 10.87
N VAL A 75 21.34 3.34 10.30
CA VAL A 75 22.52 2.96 9.51
C VAL A 75 22.70 3.89 8.31
N PHE A 76 21.61 4.24 7.63
CA PHE A 76 21.61 5.20 6.53
C PHE A 76 22.09 6.59 6.97
N GLN A 77 21.55 7.12 8.07
CA GLN A 77 21.90 8.46 8.54
C GLN A 77 23.37 8.55 8.94
N GLN A 78 23.87 7.52 9.62
CA GLN A 78 25.25 7.48 10.12
C GLN A 78 26.26 6.95 9.12
N CYS A 79 25.82 6.46 7.94
CA CYS A 79 26.68 5.77 6.97
C CYS A 79 27.52 4.65 7.61
N MET A 80 26.92 3.90 8.55
CA MET A 80 27.57 2.72 9.13
C MET A 80 27.61 1.60 8.10
N ILE A 81 28.79 1.15 7.70
CA ILE A 81 28.92 0.15 6.62
C ILE A 81 28.76 -1.27 7.20
N PRO A 82 27.76 -2.06 6.76
CA PRO A 82 27.63 -3.45 7.18
C PRO A 82 28.76 -4.34 6.65
N PRO A 83 28.88 -5.59 7.12
CA PRO A 83 29.84 -6.57 6.59
C PRO A 83 29.77 -6.71 5.07
N VAL A 84 30.93 -6.75 4.41
CA VAL A 84 31.05 -6.71 2.93
C VAL A 84 30.25 -7.82 2.22
N ASN A 85 30.07 -8.98 2.84
CA ASN A 85 29.33 -10.11 2.28
C ASN A 85 27.82 -9.89 2.20
N GLU A 86 27.29 -8.83 2.80
CA GLU A 86 25.87 -8.44 2.68
C GLU A 86 25.61 -7.47 1.52
N ALA A 87 26.68 -6.99 0.87
CA ALA A 87 26.57 -6.07 -0.25
C ALA A 87 26.14 -6.76 -1.54
N LEU A 88 25.32 -6.08 -2.34
CA LEU A 88 25.17 -6.39 -3.76
C LEU A 88 26.31 -5.71 -4.53
N THR A 89 26.95 -6.44 -5.44
CA THR A 89 28.25 -6.06 -6.04
C THR A 89 28.34 -6.31 -7.54
N SER A 90 27.22 -6.66 -8.20
CA SER A 90 27.26 -7.12 -9.60
C SER A 90 27.56 -6.03 -10.62
N GLY A 91 27.40 -4.76 -10.25
CA GLY A 91 27.40 -3.63 -11.19
C GLY A 91 26.05 -3.37 -11.86
N TYR A 92 25.11 -4.31 -11.77
CA TYR A 92 23.73 -4.17 -12.24
C TYR A 92 22.78 -4.84 -11.25
N ASP A 93 22.62 -4.23 -10.07
CA ASP A 93 21.83 -4.84 -9.00
C ASP A 93 20.35 -4.44 -9.13
N VAL A 94 19.48 -5.45 -9.18
CA VAL A 94 18.04 -5.24 -9.25
C VAL A 94 17.40 -5.56 -7.90
N ILE A 95 16.74 -4.57 -7.31
CA ILE A 95 16.01 -4.71 -6.04
C ILE A 95 14.51 -4.57 -6.31
N THR A 96 13.78 -5.67 -6.19
CA THR A 96 12.30 -5.63 -6.22
C THR A 96 11.78 -5.09 -4.89
N LEU A 97 10.87 -4.12 -4.95
CA LEU A 97 10.22 -3.49 -3.80
C LEU A 97 9.07 -4.38 -3.31
N GLN A 98 9.37 -5.26 -2.35
CA GLN A 98 8.42 -6.29 -1.89
C GLN A 98 7.43 -5.81 -0.82
N THR A 99 7.76 -4.75 -0.08
CA THR A 99 6.96 -4.28 1.04
C THR A 99 6.85 -2.76 1.06
N THR A 100 5.74 -2.25 1.59
CA THR A 100 5.52 -0.82 1.77
C THR A 100 6.45 -0.22 2.83
N GLY A 101 6.42 1.11 2.94
CA GLY A 101 7.18 1.88 3.92
C GLY A 101 8.52 2.39 3.39
N ARG A 102 9.29 3.02 4.28
CA ARG A 102 10.59 3.59 3.93
C ARG A 102 11.62 2.48 3.65
N LYS A 103 12.42 2.67 2.61
CA LYS A 103 13.56 1.81 2.23
C LYS A 103 14.80 2.68 2.10
N TRP A 104 15.96 2.16 2.52
CA TRP A 104 17.22 2.90 2.53
C TRP A 104 18.33 2.07 1.90
N TYR A 105 19.16 2.74 1.12
CA TYR A 105 20.25 2.16 0.35
C TYR A 105 21.49 3.03 0.44
N ILE A 106 22.67 2.41 0.55
CA ILE A 106 23.96 3.12 0.65
C ILE A 106 25.04 2.37 -0.16
N CYS A 107 26.07 3.10 -0.59
CA CYS A 107 27.33 2.51 -1.03
C CYS A 107 28.32 2.49 0.14
N GLY A 108 28.86 1.32 0.43
CA GLY A 108 29.83 1.08 1.51
C GLY A 108 31.30 1.12 1.09
N VAL A 109 31.62 1.53 -0.13
CA VAL A 109 33.01 1.66 -0.57
C VAL A 109 33.61 2.95 0.00
N GLY A 110 34.65 2.82 0.83
CA GLY A 110 35.37 3.96 1.41
C GLY A 110 34.43 5.00 2.05
N LYS A 111 34.51 6.24 1.57
CA LYS A 111 33.69 7.38 2.04
C LYS A 111 32.54 7.74 1.09
N HIS A 112 32.12 6.83 0.22
CA HIS A 112 31.11 7.12 -0.80
C HIS A 112 29.74 7.50 -0.20
N CYS A 113 29.32 6.87 0.91
CA CYS A 113 28.08 7.24 1.59
C CYS A 113 28.16 8.61 2.29
N GLU A 114 29.18 8.82 3.13
CA GLU A 114 29.26 9.98 4.03
C GLU A 114 29.69 11.28 3.33
N GLN A 115 30.66 11.20 2.43
CA GLN A 115 31.22 12.36 1.73
C GLN A 115 30.75 12.41 0.28
N GLY A 116 30.67 11.25 -0.36
CA GLY A 116 30.27 11.14 -1.76
C GLY A 116 28.75 11.21 -2.00
N GLY A 117 27.94 11.30 -0.94
CA GLY A 117 26.48 11.41 -1.03
C GLY A 117 25.77 10.19 -1.65
N MET A 118 26.46 9.05 -1.74
CA MET A 118 25.98 7.86 -2.45
C MET A 118 25.02 7.04 -1.58
N LYS A 119 23.85 7.63 -1.33
CA LYS A 119 22.81 7.12 -0.43
C LYS A 119 21.42 7.56 -0.92
N LEU A 120 20.48 6.62 -0.96
CA LEU A 120 19.09 6.83 -1.37
C LEU A 120 18.14 6.35 -0.28
N PHE A 121 17.04 7.09 -0.06
CA PHE A 121 15.88 6.55 0.64
C PHE A 121 14.63 6.86 -0.17
N ILE A 122 13.66 5.97 -0.12
CA ILE A 122 12.38 6.09 -0.80
C ILE A 122 11.25 5.69 0.13
N THR A 123 10.03 6.13 -0.18
CA THR A 123 8.81 5.60 0.44
C THR A 123 8.07 4.76 -0.58
N VAL A 124 7.82 3.50 -0.22
CA VAL A 124 7.10 2.53 -1.07
C VAL A 124 5.65 2.48 -0.65
N PHE A 125 4.76 2.77 -1.59
CA PHE A 125 3.32 2.71 -1.43
C PHE A 125 2.77 1.34 -1.88
N PRO A 126 1.54 0.97 -1.49
CA PRO A 126 0.89 -0.19 -2.10
C PRO A 126 0.71 0.00 -3.61
N GLN A 127 0.86 -1.08 -4.38
CA GLN A 127 0.55 -1.09 -5.81
C GLN A 127 -0.95 -0.85 -6.00
N SER A 128 -1.30 0.19 -6.74
CA SER A 128 -2.66 0.36 -7.25
C SER A 128 -2.87 -0.65 -8.37
N THR A 129 -3.59 -1.74 -8.09
CA THR A 129 -4.02 -2.66 -9.13
C THR A 129 -4.96 -1.94 -10.09
N PRO A 130 -4.79 -2.08 -11.40
CA PRO A 130 -5.76 -1.57 -12.36
C PRO A 130 -7.05 -2.39 -12.17
N PRO A 131 -8.22 -1.77 -12.36
CA PRO A 131 -9.45 -2.55 -12.42
C PRO A 131 -9.31 -3.60 -13.54
N PRO A 132 -9.78 -4.84 -13.34
CA PRO A 132 -9.88 -5.80 -14.44
C PRO A 132 -10.69 -5.19 -15.59
N ALA A 133 -10.33 -5.52 -16.84
CA ALA A 133 -11.07 -5.10 -18.02
C ALA A 133 -12.58 -5.46 -17.89
N PRO A 134 -13.49 -4.64 -18.43
CA PRO A 134 -14.92 -4.83 -18.24
C PRO A 134 -15.43 -5.96 -19.15
N TRP A 135 -15.38 -7.21 -18.69
CA TRP A 135 -16.21 -8.27 -19.25
C TRP A 135 -16.90 -9.03 -18.13
N VAL A 136 -18.19 -8.73 -18.04
CA VAL A 136 -19.25 -9.33 -17.22
C VAL A 136 -18.98 -9.33 -15.71
N SER A 137 -19.60 -8.37 -15.03
CA SER A 137 -19.59 -8.19 -13.59
C SER A 137 -19.86 -9.48 -12.80
N PRO A 138 -19.06 -9.74 -11.76
CA PRO A 138 -19.55 -10.13 -10.45
C PRO A 138 -19.64 -8.87 -9.58
N VAL A 139 -20.74 -8.74 -8.85
CA VAL A 139 -21.15 -7.66 -7.93
C VAL A 139 -19.99 -6.96 -7.18
N PRO A 140 -20.02 -5.62 -6.97
CA PRO A 140 -19.02 -4.91 -6.18
C PRO A 140 -18.93 -5.49 -4.76
N SER A 141 -17.74 -5.94 -4.35
CA SER A 141 -17.43 -6.00 -2.93
C SER A 141 -17.22 -4.55 -2.47
N SER A 142 -18.31 -3.91 -2.05
CA SER A 142 -18.30 -2.55 -1.51
C SER A 142 -17.37 -2.50 -0.30
N SER A 143 -16.24 -1.79 -0.40
CA SER A 143 -15.46 -1.44 0.79
C SER A 143 -16.35 -0.66 1.75
N LYS A 144 -16.47 -1.13 2.99
CA LYS A 144 -17.31 -0.50 4.01
C LYS A 144 -16.56 0.60 4.72
N VAL A 145 -17.28 1.65 5.09
CA VAL A 145 -16.76 2.71 5.96
C VAL A 145 -17.37 2.52 7.34
N PHE A 146 -16.54 2.38 8.36
CA PHE A 146 -16.93 2.27 9.75
C PHE A 146 -16.55 3.55 10.48
N VAL A 147 -17.55 4.29 10.94
CA VAL A 147 -17.33 5.41 11.86
C VAL A 147 -17.07 4.81 13.25
N VAL A 148 -15.87 4.99 13.77
CA VAL A 148 -15.47 4.41 15.06
C VAL A 148 -16.27 5.07 16.17
N GLY A 149 -17.04 4.27 16.90
CA GLY A 149 -17.98 4.75 17.93
C GLY A 149 -19.30 5.27 17.38
N ASP A 150 -19.59 5.07 16.09
CA ASP A 150 -20.82 5.51 15.41
C ASP A 150 -21.10 7.00 15.70
N ASP A 151 -22.29 7.35 16.22
CA ASP A 151 -22.65 8.74 16.52
C ASP A 151 -21.86 9.34 17.69
N LYS A 152 -21.31 8.50 18.58
CA LYS A 152 -20.50 8.95 19.74
C LYS A 152 -19.09 9.37 19.34
N GLY A 153 -18.57 8.85 18.23
CA GLY A 153 -17.22 9.13 17.75
C GLY A 153 -16.13 8.58 18.68
N TRP A 154 -14.93 9.13 18.54
CA TRP A 154 -13.74 8.78 19.32
C TRP A 154 -13.67 9.61 20.62
N THR A 155 -14.35 9.11 21.66
CA THR A 155 -14.52 9.72 22.99
C THR A 155 -14.27 8.73 24.14
N LEU A 156 -13.99 9.27 25.34
CA LEU A 156 -13.93 8.52 26.60
C LEU A 156 -15.29 7.92 26.99
N ASN A 157 -15.27 6.96 27.94
CA ASN A 157 -16.44 6.29 28.51
C ASN A 157 -17.31 5.57 27.46
N PHE A 158 -16.68 4.99 26.44
CA PHE A 158 -17.33 4.22 25.38
C PHE A 158 -16.60 2.89 25.16
N ASP A 159 -17.35 1.80 25.03
CA ASP A 159 -16.79 0.46 24.82
C ASP A 159 -16.56 0.18 23.33
N TYR A 160 -15.34 0.45 22.87
CA TYR A 160 -14.94 0.19 21.49
C TYR A 160 -14.86 -1.29 21.13
N GLN A 161 -14.65 -2.18 22.10
CA GLN A 161 -14.59 -3.62 21.83
C GLN A 161 -15.99 -4.17 21.63
N ALA A 162 -16.96 -3.72 22.43
CA ALA A 162 -18.37 -3.99 22.18
C ALA A 162 -18.83 -3.41 20.85
N TRP A 163 -18.40 -2.18 20.50
CA TRP A 163 -18.68 -1.60 19.19
C TRP A 163 -18.10 -2.45 18.05
N ALA A 164 -16.88 -2.98 18.17
CA ALA A 164 -16.27 -3.83 17.15
C ALA A 164 -16.90 -5.23 17.06
N LYS A 165 -17.56 -5.70 18.12
CA LYS A 165 -18.13 -7.04 18.20
C LYS A 165 -19.20 -7.25 17.12
N GLY A 166 -19.10 -8.37 16.40
CA GLY A 166 -20.02 -8.73 15.32
C GLY A 166 -19.79 -7.97 14.01
N LYS A 167 -18.95 -6.94 14.00
CA LYS A 167 -18.52 -6.29 12.75
C LYS A 167 -17.43 -7.13 12.10
N GLN A 168 -17.53 -7.27 10.78
CA GLN A 168 -16.48 -7.86 9.97
C GLN A 168 -15.74 -6.75 9.24
N PHE A 169 -14.44 -6.69 9.47
CA PHE A 169 -13.53 -5.76 8.82
C PHE A 169 -12.74 -6.52 7.78
N PHE A 170 -12.75 -6.05 6.54
CA PHE A 170 -12.01 -6.62 5.44
C PHE A 170 -10.93 -5.66 4.97
N VAL A 171 -9.92 -6.21 4.29
CA VAL A 171 -8.98 -5.39 3.53
C VAL A 171 -9.77 -4.49 2.56
N GLY A 172 -9.44 -3.21 2.52
CA GLY A 172 -10.12 -2.19 1.73
C GLY A 172 -11.15 -1.37 2.49
N ASP A 173 -11.68 -1.87 3.61
CA ASP A 173 -12.58 -1.10 4.48
C ASP A 173 -11.85 0.11 5.09
N LYS A 174 -12.62 1.08 5.57
CA LYS A 174 -12.09 2.30 6.19
C LYS A 174 -12.61 2.47 7.62
N LEU A 175 -11.74 2.88 8.52
CA LEU A 175 -12.12 3.42 9.84
C LEU A 175 -12.10 4.94 9.78
N VAL A 176 -13.14 5.59 10.29
CA VAL A 176 -13.22 7.04 10.43
C VAL A 176 -13.27 7.38 11.91
N PHE A 177 -12.27 8.11 12.38
CA PHE A 177 -12.19 8.60 13.75
C PHE A 177 -12.63 10.06 13.78
N ARG A 178 -13.75 10.32 14.45
CA ARG A 178 -14.31 11.66 14.64
C ARG A 178 -14.11 12.13 16.08
N TYR A 179 -13.48 13.28 16.28
CA TYR A 179 -13.27 13.85 17.61
C TYR A 179 -12.98 15.36 17.53
N ALA A 180 -13.16 16.07 18.64
CA ALA A 180 -12.79 17.49 18.73
C ALA A 180 -11.26 17.65 18.63
N VAL A 181 -10.80 18.46 17.69
CA VAL A 181 -9.38 18.75 17.47
C VAL A 181 -8.72 19.21 18.77
N GLY A 182 -7.56 18.66 19.09
CA GLY A 182 -6.82 18.94 20.33
C GLY A 182 -7.34 18.25 21.59
N LYS A 183 -8.51 17.59 21.55
CA LYS A 183 -9.03 16.79 22.69
C LYS A 183 -8.59 15.34 22.63
N HIS A 184 -8.52 14.78 21.42
CA HIS A 184 -8.09 13.42 21.18
C HIS A 184 -7.12 13.39 19.98
N ASN A 185 -6.52 12.23 19.77
CA ASN A 185 -5.71 11.89 18.61
C ASN A 185 -5.78 10.37 18.39
N VAL A 186 -5.23 9.91 17.28
CA VAL A 186 -5.20 8.49 16.94
C VAL A 186 -3.78 8.06 16.60
N PHE A 187 -3.26 7.10 17.35
CA PHE A 187 -2.04 6.37 17.01
C PHE A 187 -2.36 4.99 16.47
N ARG A 188 -1.59 4.55 15.48
CA ARG A 188 -1.50 3.14 15.09
C ARG A 188 -0.40 2.49 15.93
N VAL A 189 -0.70 1.41 16.63
CA VAL A 189 0.26 0.77 17.53
C VAL A 189 0.28 -0.75 17.38
N ASN A 190 1.25 -1.41 18.02
CA ASN A 190 1.29 -2.86 18.14
C ASN A 190 0.52 -3.34 19.39
N GLY A 191 0.33 -4.66 19.52
CA GLY A 191 -0.42 -5.26 20.63
C GLY A 191 0.16 -4.95 22.02
N THR A 192 1.48 -4.95 22.16
CA THR A 192 2.16 -4.63 23.44
C THR A 192 1.88 -3.19 23.86
N SER A 193 2.08 -2.24 22.94
CA SER A 193 1.84 -0.81 23.17
C SER A 193 0.37 -0.52 23.44
N PHE A 194 -0.54 -1.26 22.80
CA PHE A 194 -1.97 -1.18 23.07
C PHE A 194 -2.34 -1.68 24.48
N GLN A 195 -1.71 -2.75 24.96
CA GLN A 195 -1.97 -3.28 26.30
C GLN A 195 -1.43 -2.33 27.37
N GLN A 196 -0.20 -1.83 27.18
CA GLN A 196 0.51 -0.99 28.13
C GLN A 196 0.16 0.50 28.02
N CYS A 197 -0.57 0.90 26.97
CA CYS A 197 -0.77 2.30 26.62
C CYS A 197 0.54 3.07 26.43
N THR A 198 1.53 2.42 25.81
CA THR A 198 2.80 3.05 25.43
C THR A 198 2.54 3.99 24.26
N ILE A 199 2.76 5.29 24.47
CA ILE A 199 2.48 6.33 23.47
C ILE A 199 3.71 6.53 22.58
N PRO A 200 3.59 6.39 21.24
CA PRO A 200 4.67 6.70 20.31
C PRO A 200 5.05 8.19 20.27
N ALA A 201 6.05 8.55 19.47
CA ALA A 201 6.42 9.94 19.26
C ALA A 201 5.24 10.76 18.71
N ALA A 202 5.03 11.98 19.20
CA ALA A 202 3.87 12.81 18.83
C ALA A 202 3.70 13.04 17.32
N THR A 203 4.79 13.00 16.55
CA THR A 203 4.79 13.11 15.08
C THR A 203 4.09 11.95 14.36
N GLU A 204 3.83 10.84 15.05
CA GLU A 204 3.12 9.69 14.50
C GLU A 204 1.60 9.75 14.72
N ALA A 205 1.12 10.77 15.45
CA ALA A 205 -0.30 10.95 15.73
C ALA A 205 -1.04 11.47 14.50
N LEU A 206 -2.22 10.90 14.24
CA LEU A 206 -3.25 11.56 13.45
C LEU A 206 -4.03 12.51 14.37
N THR A 207 -4.23 13.75 13.92
CA THR A 207 -4.68 14.87 14.78
C THR A 207 -5.76 15.75 14.13
N SER A 208 -6.32 15.34 12.99
CA SER A 208 -7.21 16.21 12.21
C SER A 208 -8.61 16.39 12.80
N GLY A 209 -9.02 15.53 13.75
CA GLY A 209 -10.40 15.44 14.23
C GLY A 209 -11.35 14.68 13.31
N TYR A 210 -10.92 14.34 12.09
CA TYR A 210 -11.61 13.48 11.12
C TYR A 210 -10.59 12.59 10.41
N ASP A 211 -9.99 11.66 11.14
CA ASP A 211 -8.93 10.81 10.58
C ASP A 211 -9.52 9.59 9.89
N VAL A 212 -9.09 9.33 8.65
CA VAL A 212 -9.50 8.15 7.89
C VAL A 212 -8.34 7.18 7.76
N ILE A 213 -8.56 5.95 8.19
CA ILE A 213 -7.58 4.86 8.09
C ILE A 213 -8.15 3.76 7.18
N THR A 214 -7.53 3.55 6.03
CA THR A 214 -7.83 2.38 5.18
C THR A 214 -7.19 1.12 5.80
N LEU A 215 -7.93 0.03 5.83
CA LEU A 215 -7.47 -1.28 6.31
C LEU A 215 -6.74 -1.99 5.17
N GLU A 216 -5.43 -1.79 5.11
CA GLU A 216 -4.64 -2.21 3.95
C GLU A 216 -4.18 -3.66 4.00
N THR A 217 -4.08 -4.26 5.19
CA THR A 217 -3.63 -5.66 5.31
C THR A 217 -4.48 -6.43 6.32
N PRO A 218 -4.61 -7.76 6.14
CA PRO A 218 -5.23 -8.62 7.14
C PRO A 218 -4.47 -8.60 8.47
N GLY A 219 -5.11 -9.17 9.48
CA GLY A 219 -4.57 -9.34 10.83
C GLY A 219 -5.09 -8.30 11.82
N ARG A 220 -4.64 -8.44 13.06
CA ARG A 220 -5.05 -7.55 14.13
C ARG A 220 -4.47 -6.15 13.94
N LYS A 221 -5.31 -5.13 14.12
CA LYS A 221 -4.94 -3.70 14.09
C LYS A 221 -5.29 -3.08 15.43
N TRP A 222 -4.44 -2.18 15.93
CA TRP A 222 -4.61 -1.53 17.23
C TRP A 222 -4.48 -0.02 17.10
N TYR A 223 -5.37 0.68 17.80
CA TYR A 223 -5.48 2.12 17.79
C TYR A 223 -5.66 2.64 19.22
N ILE A 224 -4.98 3.72 19.58
CA ILE A 224 -5.06 4.34 20.91
C ILE A 224 -5.13 5.87 20.80
N CYS A 225 -5.68 6.51 21.82
CA CYS A 225 -5.46 7.95 22.05
C CYS A 225 -4.29 8.16 23.02
N GLY A 226 -3.31 8.96 22.59
CA GLY A 226 -2.13 9.32 23.39
C GLY A 226 -2.25 10.61 24.19
N VAL A 227 -3.44 11.23 24.24
CA VAL A 227 -3.65 12.44 25.04
C VAL A 227 -3.80 12.05 26.52
N GLY A 228 -2.88 12.53 27.37
CA GLY A 228 -2.91 12.31 28.82
C GLY A 228 -3.07 10.82 29.19
N LYS A 229 -4.09 10.51 30.00
CA LYS A 229 -4.41 9.13 30.42
C LYS A 229 -5.51 8.47 29.58
N HIS A 230 -5.88 9.02 28.42
CA HIS A 230 -7.07 8.57 27.69
C HIS A 230 -7.02 7.09 27.27
N CYS A 231 -5.88 6.58 26.83
CA CYS A 231 -5.73 5.15 26.54
C CYS A 231 -5.97 4.28 27.79
N LEU A 232 -5.45 4.68 28.95
CA LEU A 232 -5.65 3.97 30.23
C LEU A 232 -7.11 4.02 30.68
N MET A 233 -7.82 5.09 30.32
CA MET A 233 -9.26 5.25 30.53
C MET A 233 -10.13 4.54 29.47
N GLY A 234 -9.52 3.71 28.61
CA GLY A 234 -10.24 2.88 27.65
C GLY A 234 -10.44 3.48 26.27
N LEU A 235 -9.87 4.65 25.95
CA LEU A 235 -9.90 5.23 24.59
C LEU A 235 -8.92 4.51 23.66
N LYS A 236 -9.26 3.26 23.35
CA LYS A 236 -8.46 2.33 22.55
C LYS A 236 -9.34 1.30 21.84
N LEU A 237 -8.99 0.96 20.61
CA LEU A 237 -9.70 0.00 19.76
C LEU A 237 -8.71 -1.03 19.22
N PHE A 238 -9.12 -2.29 19.13
CA PHE A 238 -8.46 -3.24 18.26
C PHE A 238 -9.53 -3.94 17.41
N ILE A 239 -9.15 -4.32 16.20
CA ILE A 239 -10.01 -5.06 15.28
C ILE A 239 -9.21 -6.20 14.65
N ASN A 240 -9.90 -7.20 14.13
CA ASN A 240 -9.31 -8.23 13.28
C ASN A 240 -9.73 -8.00 11.83
N VAL A 241 -8.76 -7.74 10.96
CA VAL A 241 -9.01 -7.52 9.54
C VAL A 241 -8.87 -8.85 8.80
N LEU A 242 -9.92 -9.25 8.10
CA LEU A 242 -9.94 -10.43 7.26
C LEU A 242 -9.42 -10.08 5.86
N PRO A 243 -8.79 -11.03 5.15
CA PRO A 243 -8.53 -10.86 3.72
C PRO A 243 -9.87 -10.68 2.99
N GLN A 244 -9.87 -9.96 1.86
CA GLN A 244 -11.04 -9.98 0.99
C GLN A 244 -11.30 -11.42 0.53
N SER A 245 -12.58 -11.82 0.50
CA SER A 245 -12.95 -13.13 -0.05
C SER A 245 -12.57 -13.16 -1.52
N THR A 246 -11.54 -13.94 -1.85
CA THR A 246 -11.16 -14.26 -3.22
C THR A 246 -11.93 -15.44 -3.77
N TYR A 247 -12.99 -15.91 -3.09
CA TYR A 247 -13.74 -17.06 -3.58
C TYR A 247 -14.45 -16.69 -4.88
N PRO A 248 -14.07 -17.28 -6.03
CA PRO A 248 -14.94 -17.20 -7.19
C PRO A 248 -16.29 -17.81 -6.81
N PRO A 249 -17.42 -17.28 -7.30
CA PRO A 249 -18.69 -17.98 -7.15
C PRO A 249 -18.51 -19.41 -7.70
N PRO A 250 -19.13 -20.43 -7.07
CA PRO A 250 -19.07 -21.80 -7.59
C PRO A 250 -19.43 -21.78 -9.08
N PRO A 251 -18.74 -22.58 -9.92
CA PRO A 251 -19.00 -22.59 -11.35
C PRO A 251 -20.50 -22.74 -11.58
N TYR A 252 -21.06 -21.81 -12.34
CA TYR A 252 -22.44 -21.89 -12.78
C TYR A 252 -22.56 -23.20 -13.56
N TYR A 253 -23.02 -24.27 -12.91
CA TYR A 253 -23.54 -25.43 -13.63
C TYR A 253 -24.76 -24.89 -14.35
N GLY A 254 -24.56 -24.50 -15.61
CA GLY A 254 -25.62 -24.04 -16.48
C GLY A 254 -26.78 -25.02 -16.33
N ALA A 255 -27.95 -24.49 -15.98
CA ALA A 255 -29.15 -25.28 -15.87
C ALA A 255 -29.28 -26.11 -17.14
N ARG A 256 -29.06 -27.43 -17.01
CA ARG A 256 -29.37 -28.37 -18.09
C ARG A 256 -30.84 -28.08 -18.40
N LYS A 257 -31.14 -27.63 -19.61
CA LYS A 257 -32.53 -27.56 -20.09
C LYS A 257 -33.12 -28.95 -19.85
N LEU A 258 -33.99 -29.08 -18.87
CA LEU A 258 -34.88 -30.22 -18.77
C LEU A 258 -35.72 -30.17 -20.04
N ALA A 259 -35.56 -31.19 -20.89
CA ALA A 259 -36.46 -31.38 -22.01
C ALA A 259 -37.88 -31.52 -21.43
N PRO A 260 -38.90 -30.89 -22.04
CA PRO A 260 -40.26 -31.06 -21.58
C PRO A 260 -40.67 -32.54 -21.66
N PRO A 261 -41.51 -33.03 -20.73
CA PRO A 261 -41.99 -34.39 -20.79
C PRO A 261 -42.77 -34.60 -22.09
N LYS A 262 -42.43 -35.67 -22.81
CA LYS A 262 -43.28 -36.17 -23.89
C LYS A 262 -44.47 -36.86 -23.23
N PHE A 263 -45.66 -36.35 -23.50
CA PHE A 263 -46.91 -37.10 -23.31
C PHE A 263 -47.01 -38.20 -24.36
#